data_AF-A0AAV5BYW6-F1
#
_entry.id   AF-A0AAV5BYW6-F1
#
_cell.length_a   1.000
_cell.length_b   1.000
_cell.length_c   1.000
_cell.angle_alpha   90.00
_cell.angle_beta   90.00
_cell.angle_gamma   90.00
#
_symmetry.space_group_name_H-M   'P 1'
#
loop_
_entity.id
_entity.type
_entity.pdbx_description
1 polymer ?
#
loop_
_entity_poly.entity_id
_entity_poly.type
_entity_poly.pdbx_seq_one_letter_code
_entity_poly.pdbx_strand_id
1 'polypeptide(L)'
;MASRNAGGAAPAAMFRLRPPPPMFPYPMPHGVAVPFVAPPPRFPMPHRAAAPYYGGAAAVRPPPPPATLSVEMRSVTAANFEAELDLIGSLLPMFSILVVDTEYPGAVHRPAAGRREGQLTADERYALVKANVDELPLVQLGLTLCDGRGNLPRAPGPDPLTGRPVELAWEFNFSDFDMAADRHVPSSVAFLQSQGIDFHLARTCGVAAAAFREKLLSVLPDAHRDQLTWAAFGGAYDFAYLVKTLGGGQPLPETREEFLYQVREMLGGRVFDAKYLAESCGRGDLRGVGLRGVATNLGVPRHTPEPPCLAGPKSLTACRILTSIRRQGLYPDGGACHEGVIDGLQ
;
A
#
# COMPACT_ATOMS: atom_id res chain seq x y z
N MET A 1 1.49 8.66 78.70
CA MET A 1 0.65 7.51 78.26
C MET A 1 0.76 7.48 76.73
N ALA A 2 1.61 6.63 76.14
CA ALA A 2 1.30 5.25 75.71
C ALA A 2 0.03 5.22 74.84
N SER A 3 -0.01 4.72 73.59
CA SER A 3 0.61 3.50 73.09
C SER A 3 0.75 3.49 71.55
N ARG A 4 1.66 2.64 71.08
CA ARG A 4 1.89 2.20 69.69
C ARG A 4 0.72 1.36 69.14
N ASN A 5 0.55 1.39 67.81
CA ASN A 5 0.34 0.24 66.90
C ASN A 5 0.23 0.82 65.47
N ALA A 6 1.07 0.52 64.47
CA ALA A 6 1.48 -0.76 63.89
C ALA A 6 0.30 -1.59 63.34
N GLY A 7 -0.08 -1.29 62.10
CA GLY A 7 -0.80 -2.18 61.17
C GLY A 7 -0.25 -1.84 59.78
N GLY A 8 0.26 -2.76 58.98
CA GLY A 8 -0.07 -4.16 58.81
C GLY A 8 -0.21 -4.33 57.30
N ALA A 9 0.93 -4.48 56.62
CA ALA A 9 1.00 -4.62 55.17
C ALA A 9 0.30 -5.92 54.74
N ALA A 10 -0.67 -5.80 53.82
CA ALA A 10 -1.30 -6.94 53.18
C ALA A 10 -0.33 -7.60 52.17
N PRO A 11 -0.31 -8.93 52.05
CA PRO A 11 0.70 -9.63 51.26
C PRO A 11 0.39 -9.55 49.76
N ALA A 12 1.44 -9.36 48.97
CA ALA A 12 1.43 -9.55 47.53
C ALA A 12 1.09 -11.01 47.19
N ALA A 13 -0.01 -11.22 46.49
CA ALA A 13 -0.33 -12.49 45.87
C ALA A 13 0.63 -12.75 44.70
N MET A 14 1.68 -13.53 44.96
CA MET A 14 2.48 -14.13 43.90
C MET A 14 1.61 -15.11 43.10
N PHE A 15 1.14 -14.69 41.92
CA PHE A 15 0.71 -15.64 40.91
C PHE A 15 1.94 -16.42 40.44
N ARG A 16 2.15 -17.61 41.01
CA ARG A 16 3.07 -18.60 40.45
C ARG A 16 2.48 -19.10 39.14
N LEU A 17 3.03 -18.62 38.02
CA LEU A 17 2.85 -19.26 36.71
C LEU A 17 3.33 -20.71 36.84
N ARG A 18 2.43 -21.67 36.58
CA ARG A 18 2.82 -23.08 36.45
C ARG A 18 3.74 -23.20 35.21
N PRO A 19 4.85 -23.96 35.29
CA PRO A 19 5.60 -24.29 34.09
C PRO A 19 4.75 -25.14 33.14
N PRO A 20 4.91 -25.01 31.82
CA PRO A 20 4.22 -25.87 30.86
C PRO A 20 4.62 -27.33 31.07
N PRO A 21 3.71 -28.29 30.83
CA PRO A 21 4.02 -29.70 30.96
C PRO A 21 5.09 -30.12 29.94
N PRO A 22 5.92 -31.13 30.25
CA PRO A 22 6.90 -31.65 29.30
C PRO A 22 6.21 -32.24 28.08
N MET A 23 6.63 -31.82 26.89
CA MET A 23 6.28 -32.44 25.62
C MET A 23 6.84 -33.86 25.58
N PHE A 24 5.99 -34.86 25.86
CA PHE A 24 6.28 -36.24 25.50
C PHE A 24 6.10 -36.41 23.98
N PRO A 25 7.02 -37.10 23.30
CA PRO A 25 6.88 -37.37 21.87
C PRO A 25 5.68 -38.27 21.62
N TYR A 26 4.80 -37.86 20.71
CA TYR A 26 3.69 -38.67 20.22
C TYR A 26 4.22 -40.03 19.69
N PRO A 27 3.59 -41.16 20.06
CA PRO A 27 3.91 -42.45 19.46
C PRO A 27 3.42 -42.50 18.01
N MET A 28 4.29 -42.97 17.12
CA MET A 28 3.95 -43.30 15.72
C MET A 28 2.85 -44.37 15.70
N PRO A 29 1.81 -44.24 14.85
CA PRO A 29 0.85 -45.32 14.69
C PRO A 29 1.53 -46.52 14.02
N HIS A 30 1.41 -47.66 14.70
CA HIS A 30 1.84 -48.97 14.23
C HIS A 30 1.11 -49.40 12.95
N GLY A 31 1.80 -50.23 12.17
CA GLY A 31 1.46 -50.64 10.82
C GLY A 31 0.08 -51.28 10.66
N VAL A 32 -0.60 -50.86 9.59
CA VAL A 32 -1.62 -51.66 8.92
C VAL A 32 -0.92 -52.36 7.75
N ALA A 33 -1.00 -53.68 7.73
CA ALA A 33 -0.44 -54.50 6.67
C ALA A 33 -1.12 -54.20 5.33
N VAL A 34 -0.32 -53.86 4.32
CA VAL A 34 -0.75 -53.72 2.92
C VAL A 34 -0.58 -55.09 2.26
N PRO A 35 -1.60 -55.67 1.60
CA PRO A 35 -1.42 -56.94 0.92
C PRO A 35 -0.46 -56.78 -0.27
N PHE A 36 0.49 -57.71 -0.37
CA PHE A 36 1.46 -57.81 -1.46
C PHE A 36 0.72 -58.07 -2.79
N VAL A 37 0.69 -57.07 -3.67
CA VAL A 37 0.26 -57.22 -5.05
C VAL A 37 1.50 -57.50 -5.90
N ALA A 38 1.53 -58.67 -6.53
CA ALA A 38 2.61 -59.05 -7.44
C ALA A 38 2.72 -58.06 -8.63
N PRO A 39 3.93 -57.73 -9.10
CA PRO A 39 4.09 -56.86 -10.26
C PRO A 39 3.59 -57.56 -11.54
N PRO A 40 2.94 -56.83 -12.47
CA PRO A 40 2.51 -57.40 -13.73
C PRO A 40 3.72 -57.77 -14.63
N PRO A 41 3.55 -58.72 -15.56
CA PRO A 41 4.64 -59.14 -16.45
C PRO A 41 5.09 -58.00 -17.37
N ARG A 42 6.42 -57.86 -17.53
CA ARG A 42 7.04 -56.91 -18.45
C ARG A 42 6.76 -57.36 -19.89
N PHE A 43 5.91 -56.63 -20.60
CA PHE A 43 5.81 -56.74 -22.05
C PHE A 43 7.00 -56.01 -22.71
N PRO A 44 7.65 -56.59 -23.74
CA PRO A 44 8.70 -55.90 -24.49
C PRO A 44 8.12 -54.68 -25.22
N MET A 45 8.81 -53.54 -25.09
CA MET A 45 8.50 -52.31 -25.81
C MET A 45 8.56 -52.53 -27.32
N PRO A 46 7.55 -52.13 -28.12
CA PRO A 46 7.67 -52.15 -29.56
C PRO A 46 8.68 -51.08 -30.01
N HIS A 47 9.59 -51.48 -30.91
CA HIS A 47 10.53 -50.58 -31.58
C HIS A 47 9.77 -49.40 -32.20
N ARG A 48 10.04 -48.19 -31.68
CA ARG A 48 9.52 -46.96 -32.26
C ARG A 48 10.29 -46.71 -33.56
N ALA A 49 9.60 -46.92 -34.69
CA ALA A 49 10.10 -46.60 -36.01
C ALA A 49 10.55 -45.13 -36.06
N ALA A 50 11.69 -44.89 -36.69
CA ALA A 50 12.23 -43.55 -36.90
C ALA A 50 11.24 -42.70 -37.71
N ALA A 51 10.85 -41.56 -37.15
CA ALA A 51 10.14 -40.52 -37.89
C ALA A 51 11.11 -39.85 -38.90
N PRO A 52 10.66 -39.49 -40.11
CA PRO A 52 11.53 -38.88 -41.10
C PRO A 52 11.99 -37.50 -40.64
N TYR A 53 13.30 -37.26 -40.77
CA TYR A 53 13.94 -35.96 -40.56
C TYR A 53 13.37 -34.94 -41.56
N TYR A 54 12.45 -34.10 -41.10
CA TYR A 54 12.27 -32.77 -41.67
C TYR A 54 13.18 -31.81 -40.90
N GLY A 55 14.13 -31.19 -41.60
CA GLY A 55 15.00 -30.15 -41.06
C GLY A 55 14.16 -29.01 -40.50
N GLY A 56 14.09 -28.92 -39.17
CA GLY A 56 13.45 -27.83 -38.45
C GLY A 56 14.51 -26.90 -37.89
N ALA A 57 14.45 -25.64 -38.30
CA ALA A 57 15.20 -24.55 -37.67
C ALA A 57 15.04 -24.63 -36.15
N ALA A 58 16.15 -24.49 -35.42
CA ALA A 58 16.15 -24.46 -33.96
C ALA A 58 15.10 -23.43 -33.51
N ALA A 59 14.06 -23.90 -32.82
CA ALA A 59 13.11 -23.02 -32.18
C ALA A 59 13.88 -22.19 -31.15
N VAL A 60 14.19 -20.94 -31.52
CA VAL A 60 14.78 -19.95 -30.61
C VAL A 60 13.77 -19.79 -29.49
N ARG A 61 14.08 -20.37 -28.33
CA ARG A 61 13.30 -20.16 -27.12
C ARG A 61 13.30 -18.65 -26.90
N PRO A 62 12.13 -17.98 -26.80
CA PRO A 62 12.12 -16.56 -26.49
C PRO A 62 12.94 -16.35 -25.22
N PRO A 63 13.75 -15.29 -25.14
CA PRO A 63 14.48 -14.99 -23.92
C PRO A 63 13.48 -14.94 -22.76
N PRO A 64 13.83 -15.46 -21.57
CA PRO A 64 12.96 -15.31 -20.42
C PRO A 64 12.61 -13.83 -20.27
N PRO A 65 11.36 -13.48 -19.91
CA PRO A 65 11.01 -12.09 -19.66
C PRO A 65 12.05 -11.49 -18.71
N PRO A 66 12.47 -10.23 -18.93
CA PRO A 66 13.45 -9.60 -18.05
C PRO A 66 12.98 -9.80 -16.61
N ALA A 67 13.85 -10.38 -15.79
CA ALA A 67 13.50 -10.73 -14.42
C ALA A 67 13.00 -9.46 -13.72
N THR A 68 11.71 -9.42 -13.39
CA THR A 68 11.13 -8.33 -12.62
C THR A 68 11.88 -8.28 -11.29
N LEU A 69 12.50 -7.14 -10.99
CA LEU A 69 13.12 -6.97 -9.68
C LEU A 69 12.05 -7.15 -8.60
N SER A 70 12.43 -7.79 -7.50
CA SER A 70 11.56 -7.84 -6.33
C SER A 70 11.48 -6.45 -5.71
N VAL A 71 10.30 -6.11 -5.21
CA VAL A 71 10.07 -4.87 -4.46
C VAL A 71 10.12 -5.20 -2.97
N GLU A 72 10.97 -4.51 -2.23
CA GLU A 72 10.99 -4.50 -0.78
C GLU A 72 10.03 -3.42 -0.28
N MET A 73 9.00 -3.83 0.46
CA MET A 73 8.10 -2.91 1.15
C MET A 73 8.70 -2.57 2.52
N ARG A 74 9.19 -1.35 2.66
CA ARG A 74 9.79 -0.85 3.90
C ARG A 74 8.69 -0.39 4.84
N SER A 75 8.43 -1.20 5.87
CA SER A 75 7.52 -0.84 6.95
C SER A 75 8.14 0.24 7.84
N VAL A 76 7.46 1.37 7.97
CA VAL A 76 7.94 2.55 8.69
C VAL A 76 7.13 2.75 9.96
N THR A 77 7.86 2.93 11.06
CA THR A 77 7.39 3.05 12.44
C THR A 77 8.20 4.13 13.15
N ALA A 78 7.85 4.49 14.39
CA ALA A 78 8.61 5.46 15.18
C ALA A 78 10.10 5.10 15.32
N ALA A 79 10.46 3.82 15.22
CA ALA A 79 11.84 3.37 15.38
C ALA A 79 12.76 3.72 14.18
N ASN A 80 12.21 3.82 12.96
CA ASN A 80 12.99 4.02 11.74
C ASN A 80 12.55 5.22 10.89
N PHE A 81 11.45 5.91 11.22
CA PHE A 81 10.88 6.93 10.32
C PHE A 81 11.82 8.08 9.97
N GLU A 82 12.68 8.51 10.89
CA GLU A 82 13.68 9.55 10.65
C GLU A 82 14.61 9.15 9.50
N ALA A 83 15.21 7.96 9.60
CA ALA A 83 16.15 7.44 8.60
C ALA A 83 15.47 7.17 7.25
N GLU A 84 14.24 6.68 7.27
CA GLU A 84 13.47 6.42 6.04
C GLU A 84 13.08 7.72 5.33
N LEU A 85 12.68 8.77 6.06
CA LEU A 85 12.39 10.07 5.45
C LEU A 85 13.65 10.80 4.98
N ASP A 86 14.78 10.66 5.67
CA ASP A 86 16.07 11.16 5.17
C ASP A 86 16.45 10.48 3.85
N LEU A 87 16.26 9.16 3.76
CA LEU A 87 16.46 8.41 2.53
C LEU A 87 15.53 8.90 1.42
N ILE A 88 14.23 9.02 1.69
CA ILE A 88 13.25 9.54 0.73
C ILE A 88 13.67 10.93 0.23
N GLY A 89 14.00 11.86 1.13
CA GLY A 89 14.48 13.20 0.79
C GLY A 89 15.69 13.19 -0.15
N SER A 90 16.67 12.33 0.13
CA SER A 90 17.87 12.19 -0.71
C SER A 90 17.58 11.65 -2.12
N LEU A 91 16.46 10.94 -2.30
CA LEU A 91 16.06 10.31 -3.56
C LEU A 91 15.24 11.23 -4.46
N LEU A 92 14.54 12.23 -3.90
CA LEU A 92 13.63 13.12 -4.65
C LEU A 92 14.25 13.81 -5.88
N PRO A 93 15.54 14.22 -5.89
CA PRO A 93 16.13 14.81 -7.10
C PRO A 93 16.19 13.85 -8.31
N MET A 94 16.22 12.53 -8.06
CA MET A 94 16.27 11.50 -9.11
C MET A 94 14.92 10.83 -9.33
N PHE A 95 14.11 10.72 -8.28
CA PHE A 95 12.82 10.05 -8.27
C PHE A 95 11.74 11.04 -7.84
N SER A 96 11.43 11.98 -8.72
CA SER A 96 10.57 13.14 -8.42
C SER A 96 9.07 12.88 -8.54
N ILE A 97 8.65 11.65 -8.88
CA ILE A 97 7.24 11.27 -8.90
C ILE A 97 6.93 10.49 -7.62
N LEU A 98 6.05 11.05 -6.79
CA LEU A 98 5.56 10.46 -5.55
C LEU A 98 4.14 9.96 -5.77
N VAL A 99 3.92 8.67 -5.59
CA VAL A 99 2.59 8.07 -5.70
C VAL A 99 2.16 7.57 -4.32
N VAL A 100 0.98 8.01 -3.90
CA VAL A 100 0.44 7.74 -2.57
C VAL A 100 -0.84 6.93 -2.63
N ASP A 101 -1.13 6.27 -1.52
CA ASP A 101 -2.41 5.64 -1.21
C ASP A 101 -2.54 5.59 0.31
N THR A 102 -3.75 5.64 0.84
CA THR A 102 -4.01 5.67 2.29
C THR A 102 -4.92 4.54 2.74
N GLU A 103 -4.76 4.15 4.01
CA GLU A 103 -5.74 3.34 4.74
C GLU A 103 -6.26 4.11 5.94
N TYR A 104 -7.55 3.96 6.19
CA TYR A 104 -8.28 4.67 7.24
C TYR A 104 -9.47 3.81 7.70
N PRO A 105 -10.07 4.09 8.87
CA PRO A 105 -10.98 3.15 9.53
C PRO A 105 -12.42 3.18 8.98
N GLY A 106 -12.55 3.29 7.65
CA GLY A 106 -13.81 3.32 6.90
C GLY A 106 -14.38 4.73 6.69
N ALA A 107 -15.66 4.80 6.32
CA ALA A 107 -16.40 6.05 6.18
C ALA A 107 -17.65 6.01 7.07
N VAL A 108 -17.65 6.81 8.13
CA VAL A 108 -18.73 6.91 9.11
C VAL A 108 -19.84 7.85 8.64
N HIS A 109 -19.49 8.85 7.83
CA HIS A 109 -20.44 9.68 7.09
C HIS A 109 -20.73 9.04 5.74
N ARG A 110 -22.00 9.04 5.34
CA ARG A 110 -22.47 8.42 4.09
C ARG A 110 -23.40 9.37 3.33
N PRO A 111 -23.59 9.15 2.02
CA PRO A 111 -24.62 9.86 1.26
C PRO A 111 -25.99 9.75 1.95
N ALA A 112 -26.84 10.76 1.74
CA ALA A 112 -28.22 10.72 2.21
C ALA A 112 -28.95 9.45 1.72
N ALA A 113 -29.86 8.93 2.53
CA ALA A 113 -30.57 7.69 2.25
C ALA A 113 -31.19 7.68 0.85
N GLY A 114 -30.97 6.58 0.10
CA GLY A 114 -31.45 6.43 -1.27
C GLY A 114 -30.55 7.02 -2.35
N ARG A 115 -29.52 7.81 -2.00
CA ARG A 115 -28.51 8.31 -2.94
C ARG A 115 -27.28 7.41 -2.96
N ARG A 116 -26.79 7.12 -4.16
CA ARG A 116 -25.51 6.44 -4.40
C ARG A 116 -24.42 7.47 -4.59
N GLU A 117 -23.18 7.11 -4.28
CA GLU A 117 -22.02 7.99 -4.43
C GLU A 117 -21.80 8.48 -5.87
N GLY A 118 -22.14 7.66 -6.86
CA GLY A 118 -22.12 8.04 -8.28
C GLY A 118 -23.18 9.08 -8.68
N GLN A 119 -24.12 9.41 -7.80
CA GLN A 119 -25.16 10.43 -8.02
C GLN A 119 -24.85 11.75 -7.29
N LEU A 120 -23.71 11.83 -6.59
CA LEU A 120 -23.28 13.06 -5.93
C LEU A 120 -22.66 14.02 -6.95
N THR A 121 -22.90 15.32 -6.77
CA THR A 121 -22.10 16.36 -7.42
C THR A 121 -20.67 16.35 -6.87
N ALA A 122 -19.75 17.04 -7.54
CA ALA A 122 -18.37 17.18 -7.06
C ALA A 122 -18.31 17.82 -5.66
N ASP A 123 -19.13 18.85 -5.40
CA ASP A 123 -19.18 19.53 -4.09
C ASP A 123 -19.76 18.63 -3.00
N GLU A 124 -20.81 17.86 -3.30
CA GLU A 124 -21.37 16.89 -2.36
C GLU A 124 -20.40 15.75 -2.06
N ARG A 125 -19.63 15.30 -3.06
CA ARG A 125 -18.57 14.31 -2.86
C ARG A 125 -17.46 14.87 -1.99
N TYR A 126 -17.03 16.10 -2.25
CA TYR A 126 -16.04 16.78 -1.41
C TYR A 126 -16.53 16.92 0.04
N ALA A 127 -17.76 17.38 0.26
CA ALA A 127 -18.32 17.50 1.60
C ALA A 127 -18.32 16.16 2.37
N LEU A 128 -18.57 15.05 1.66
CA LEU A 128 -18.50 13.71 2.24
C LEU A 128 -17.06 13.28 2.58
N VAL A 129 -16.10 13.58 1.70
CA VAL A 129 -14.66 13.36 1.96
C VAL A 129 -14.23 14.15 3.18
N LYS A 130 -14.52 15.45 3.21
CA LYS A 130 -14.22 16.36 4.32
C LYS A 130 -14.77 15.83 5.63
N ALA A 131 -16.06 15.52 5.70
CA ALA A 131 -16.70 15.04 6.93
C ALA A 131 -16.03 13.78 7.49
N ASN A 132 -15.65 12.83 6.62
CA ASN A 132 -14.96 11.61 7.05
C ASN A 132 -13.50 11.87 7.44
N VAL A 133 -12.74 12.61 6.63
CA VAL A 133 -11.32 12.86 6.89
C VAL A 133 -11.11 13.76 8.12
N ASP A 134 -11.98 14.74 8.35
CA ASP A 134 -11.93 15.59 9.53
C ASP A 134 -12.17 14.77 10.81
N GLU A 135 -13.04 13.77 10.77
CA GLU A 135 -13.40 12.95 11.93
C GLU A 135 -12.46 11.76 12.18
N LEU A 136 -11.96 11.12 11.13
CA LEU A 136 -11.27 9.84 11.24
C LEU A 136 -9.74 10.01 11.18
N PRO A 137 -8.97 9.38 12.09
CA PRO A 137 -7.52 9.36 11.98
C PRO A 137 -7.03 8.49 10.81
N LEU A 138 -5.91 8.90 10.22
CA LEU A 138 -5.18 8.11 9.23
C LEU A 138 -4.55 6.88 9.90
N VAL A 139 -4.58 5.73 9.23
CA VAL A 139 -4.02 4.47 9.76
C VAL A 139 -2.70 4.12 9.07
N GLN A 140 -2.66 4.16 7.74
CA GLN A 140 -1.43 3.95 6.97
C GLN A 140 -1.34 4.89 5.78
N LEU A 141 -0.10 5.21 5.39
CA LEU A 141 0.24 5.86 4.12
C LEU A 141 1.22 4.97 3.35
N GLY A 142 0.86 4.63 2.12
CA GLY A 142 1.76 4.05 1.14
C GLY A 142 2.44 5.16 0.36
N LEU A 143 3.74 5.03 0.13
CA LEU A 143 4.49 5.96 -0.68
C LEU A 143 5.43 5.19 -1.61
N THR A 144 5.27 5.41 -2.91
CA THR A 144 6.16 4.87 -3.95
C THR A 144 6.78 6.01 -4.73
N LEU A 145 8.12 6.02 -4.81
CA LEU A 145 8.88 6.98 -5.60
C LEU A 145 9.22 6.36 -6.97
N CYS A 146 9.13 7.14 -8.05
CA CYS A 146 9.68 6.72 -9.33
C CYS A 146 10.27 7.88 -10.14
N ASP A 147 11.14 7.53 -11.10
CA ASP A 147 11.70 8.48 -12.06
C ASP A 147 10.73 8.68 -13.25
N GLY A 148 11.06 9.59 -14.16
CA GLY A 148 10.24 9.86 -15.36
C GLY A 148 10.04 8.65 -16.30
N ARG A 149 10.79 7.55 -16.11
CA ARG A 149 10.67 6.29 -16.85
C ARG A 149 9.92 5.21 -16.06
N GLY A 150 9.54 5.49 -14.82
CA GLY A 150 8.87 4.56 -13.91
C GLY A 150 9.79 3.56 -13.23
N ASN A 151 11.11 3.82 -13.17
CA ASN A 151 12.02 3.03 -12.34
C ASN A 151 11.89 3.47 -10.88
N LEU A 152 11.93 2.51 -9.95
CA LEU A 152 11.92 2.78 -8.51
C LEU A 152 13.36 2.90 -7.98
N PRO A 153 13.56 3.58 -6.82
CA PRO A 153 14.81 3.53 -6.08
C PRO A 153 15.23 2.09 -5.79
N ARG A 154 16.53 1.82 -5.78
CA ARG A 154 17.08 0.48 -5.56
C ARG A 154 18.04 0.44 -4.38
N ALA A 155 17.98 -0.65 -3.62
CA ALA A 155 18.94 -0.98 -2.57
C ALA A 155 19.65 -2.31 -2.89
N PRO A 156 20.83 -2.57 -2.29
CA PRO A 156 21.40 -3.91 -2.27
C PRO A 156 20.37 -4.92 -1.78
N GLY A 157 20.23 -6.05 -2.47
CA GLY A 157 19.26 -7.06 -2.07
C GLY A 157 19.64 -7.79 -0.78
N PRO A 158 18.66 -8.39 -0.09
CA PRO A 158 18.87 -9.07 1.18
C PRO A 158 19.63 -10.38 1.04
N ASP A 159 19.68 -10.96 -0.17
CA ASP A 159 20.38 -12.21 -0.46
C ASP A 159 21.84 -11.95 -0.83
N PRO A 160 22.81 -12.28 0.04
CA PRO A 160 24.23 -12.06 -0.21
C PRO A 160 24.77 -12.92 -1.37
N LEU A 161 24.08 -14.02 -1.71
CA LEU A 161 24.52 -14.97 -2.75
C LEU A 161 24.16 -14.49 -4.15
N THR A 162 22.97 -13.91 -4.32
CA THR A 162 22.55 -13.39 -5.63
C THR A 162 22.96 -11.93 -5.83
N GLY A 163 23.08 -11.15 -4.75
CA GLY A 163 23.45 -9.72 -4.80
C GLY A 163 22.51 -8.87 -5.66
N ARG A 164 21.33 -9.39 -6.01
CA ARG A 164 20.41 -8.71 -6.93
C ARG A 164 19.79 -7.52 -6.22
N PRO A 165 19.81 -6.32 -6.80
CA PRO A 165 19.18 -5.17 -6.18
C PRO A 165 17.67 -5.37 -6.07
N VAL A 166 17.08 -4.80 -5.03
CA VAL A 166 15.63 -4.73 -4.82
C VAL A 166 15.14 -3.32 -5.06
N GLU A 167 13.95 -3.17 -5.59
CA GLU A 167 13.26 -1.87 -5.67
C GLU A 167 12.61 -1.53 -4.33
N LEU A 168 12.49 -0.25 -4.00
CA LEU A 168 11.94 0.20 -2.71
C LEU A 168 10.58 0.85 -2.86
N ALA A 169 9.68 0.54 -1.93
CA ALA A 169 8.46 1.29 -1.64
C ALA A 169 8.27 1.35 -0.12
N TRP A 170 7.50 2.31 0.37
CA TRP A 170 7.33 2.57 1.80
C TRP A 170 5.88 2.42 2.23
N GLU A 171 5.69 1.95 3.46
CA GLU A 171 4.41 1.89 4.14
C GLU A 171 4.55 2.43 5.56
N PHE A 172 4.00 3.62 5.80
CA PHE A 172 4.00 4.28 7.09
C PHE A 172 2.82 3.82 7.92
N ASN A 173 3.09 3.43 9.17
CA ASN A 173 2.06 3.04 10.13
C ASN A 173 1.89 4.17 11.14
N PHE A 174 0.67 4.73 11.24
CA PHE A 174 0.41 5.84 12.14
C PHE A 174 -0.07 5.38 13.51
N SER A 175 0.35 6.11 14.54
CA SER A 175 -0.03 5.84 15.93
C SER A 175 -1.34 6.49 16.35
N ASP A 176 -1.87 7.40 15.54
CA ASP A 176 -2.91 8.35 15.94
C ASP A 176 -4.26 7.67 16.18
N PHE A 177 -4.58 6.61 15.44
CA PHE A 177 -5.82 5.86 15.58
C PHE A 177 -5.86 4.97 16.83
N ASP A 178 -6.93 5.08 17.60
CA ASP A 178 -7.23 4.32 18.79
C ASP A 178 -8.61 3.65 18.66
N MET A 179 -8.60 2.32 18.48
CA MET A 179 -9.84 1.54 18.33
C MET A 179 -10.82 1.69 19.50
N ALA A 180 -10.34 2.02 20.70
CA ALA A 180 -11.18 2.16 21.88
C ALA A 180 -11.82 3.54 22.02
N ALA A 181 -11.21 4.57 21.42
CA ALA A 181 -11.64 5.97 21.56
C ALA A 181 -12.26 6.54 20.29
N ASP A 182 -11.74 6.15 19.11
CA ASP A 182 -12.08 6.77 17.84
C ASP A 182 -13.28 6.11 17.18
N ARG A 183 -14.10 6.94 16.51
CA ARG A 183 -15.17 6.45 15.64
C ARG A 183 -14.56 5.69 14.47
N HIS A 184 -15.22 4.62 14.06
CA HIS A 184 -14.79 3.79 12.95
C HIS A 184 -15.94 2.93 12.43
N VAL A 185 -15.74 2.35 11.26
CA VAL A 185 -16.62 1.31 10.73
C VAL A 185 -16.06 -0.06 11.12
N PRO A 186 -16.77 -0.87 11.95
CA PRO A 186 -16.25 -2.14 12.45
C PRO A 186 -15.81 -3.12 11.35
N SER A 187 -16.55 -3.17 10.24
CA SER A 187 -16.19 -4.04 9.10
C SER A 187 -14.91 -3.58 8.39
N SER A 188 -14.63 -2.27 8.37
CA SER A 188 -13.40 -1.72 7.79
C SER A 188 -12.19 -2.04 8.67
N VAL A 189 -12.33 -1.89 9.99
CA VAL A 189 -11.29 -2.28 10.96
C VAL A 189 -11.03 -3.80 10.88
N ALA A 190 -12.07 -4.63 10.87
CA ALA A 190 -11.93 -6.07 10.74
C ALA A 190 -11.26 -6.47 9.41
N PHE A 191 -11.58 -5.76 8.32
CA PHE A 191 -10.91 -5.96 7.04
C PHE A 191 -9.42 -5.62 7.14
N LEU A 192 -9.05 -4.45 7.68
CA LEU A 192 -7.65 -4.05 7.84
C LEU A 192 -6.85 -5.02 8.73
N GLN A 193 -7.45 -5.52 9.81
CA GLN A 193 -6.85 -6.58 10.63
C GLN A 193 -6.61 -7.87 9.81
N SER A 194 -7.58 -8.26 8.98
CA SER A 194 -7.44 -9.42 8.08
C SER A 194 -6.34 -9.24 7.03
N GLN A 195 -5.97 -7.99 6.72
CA GLN A 195 -4.86 -7.65 5.83
C GLN A 195 -3.53 -7.54 6.59
N GLY A 196 -3.51 -7.72 7.91
CA GLY A 196 -2.28 -7.74 8.71
C GLY A 196 -1.98 -6.45 9.49
N ILE A 197 -2.91 -5.48 9.54
CA ILE A 197 -2.75 -4.33 10.45
C ILE A 197 -2.95 -4.79 11.90
N ASP A 198 -1.89 -4.67 12.70
CA ASP A 198 -1.99 -4.73 14.17
C ASP A 198 -2.17 -3.31 14.71
N PHE A 199 -3.41 -2.94 15.02
CA PHE A 199 -3.75 -1.62 15.54
C PHE A 199 -3.14 -1.33 16.91
N HIS A 200 -2.92 -2.35 17.75
CA HIS A 200 -2.27 -2.13 19.04
C HIS A 200 -0.78 -1.81 18.81
N LEU A 201 -0.11 -2.56 17.94
CA LEU A 201 1.28 -2.28 17.58
C LEU A 201 1.43 -0.93 16.86
N ALA A 202 0.50 -0.58 15.95
CA ALA A 202 0.49 0.72 15.32
C ALA A 202 0.34 1.84 16.36
N ARG A 203 -0.54 1.67 17.35
CA ARG A 203 -0.71 2.64 18.44
C ARG A 203 0.54 2.82 19.30
N THR A 204 1.26 1.74 19.61
CA THR A 204 2.43 1.79 20.50
C THR A 204 3.74 2.13 19.80
N CYS A 205 3.87 1.77 18.53
CA CYS A 205 5.12 1.87 17.78
C CYS A 205 5.01 2.67 16.48
N GLY A 206 3.81 3.07 16.06
CA GLY A 206 3.59 3.85 14.86
C GLY A 206 4.13 5.28 14.95
N VAL A 207 4.19 5.94 13.80
CA VAL A 207 4.62 7.32 13.66
C VAL A 207 3.47 8.24 14.05
N ALA A 208 3.72 9.24 14.88
CA ALA A 208 2.74 10.29 15.12
C ALA A 208 2.59 11.17 13.87
N ALA A 209 1.36 11.45 13.43
CA ALA A 209 1.11 12.27 12.24
C ALA A 209 1.78 13.65 12.31
N ALA A 210 1.86 14.24 13.51
CA ALA A 210 2.58 15.50 13.73
C ALA A 210 4.10 15.35 13.49
N ALA A 211 4.74 14.28 13.97
CA ALA A 211 6.16 14.03 13.73
C ALA A 211 6.45 13.76 12.25
N PHE A 212 5.56 12.99 11.60
CA PHE A 212 5.62 12.76 10.16
C PHE A 212 5.55 14.07 9.38
N ARG A 213 4.61 14.97 9.73
CA ARG A 213 4.49 16.30 9.12
C ARG A 213 5.78 17.10 9.22
N GLU A 214 6.32 17.28 10.43
CA GLU A 214 7.53 18.07 10.64
C GLU A 214 8.70 17.51 9.82
N LYS A 215 8.88 16.18 9.86
CA LYS A 215 9.97 15.54 9.11
C LYS A 215 9.75 15.65 7.61
N LEU A 216 8.54 15.41 7.11
CA LEU A 216 8.23 15.50 5.68
C LEU A 216 8.50 16.91 5.14
N LEU A 217 8.08 17.95 5.87
CA LEU A 217 8.36 19.35 5.50
C LEU A 217 9.87 19.64 5.48
N SER A 218 10.64 19.04 6.40
CA SER A 218 12.11 19.23 6.43
C SER A 218 12.83 18.59 5.24
N VAL A 219 12.29 17.50 4.67
CA VAL A 219 12.89 16.76 3.53
C VAL A 219 12.30 17.13 2.17
N LEU A 220 11.25 17.95 2.14
CA LEU A 220 10.66 18.53 0.93
C LEU A 220 11.14 19.99 0.77
N PRO A 221 12.38 20.22 0.29
CA PRO A 221 12.93 21.57 0.17
C PRO A 221 12.09 22.42 -0.80
N ASP A 222 11.77 23.64 -0.38
CA ASP A 222 10.95 24.58 -1.17
C ASP A 222 11.52 24.79 -2.58
N ALA A 223 12.85 24.79 -2.73
CA ALA A 223 13.54 24.98 -4.01
C ALA A 223 13.24 23.90 -5.07
N HIS A 224 12.79 22.71 -4.65
CA HIS A 224 12.52 21.59 -5.55
C HIS A 224 11.05 21.14 -5.54
N ARG A 225 10.20 21.74 -4.68
CA ARG A 225 8.80 21.32 -4.55
C ARG A 225 8.03 21.43 -5.88
N ASP A 226 8.30 22.49 -6.65
CA ASP A 226 7.69 22.71 -7.97
C ASP A 226 8.12 21.69 -9.05
N GLN A 227 9.18 20.92 -8.79
CA GLN A 227 9.68 19.89 -9.70
C GLN A 227 9.07 18.52 -9.41
N LEU A 228 8.40 18.37 -8.25
CA LEU A 228 7.78 17.13 -7.83
C LEU A 228 6.48 16.88 -8.60
N THR A 229 6.09 15.61 -8.66
CA THR A 229 4.81 15.19 -9.21
C THR A 229 4.16 14.24 -8.24
N TRP A 230 3.01 14.63 -7.70
CA TRP A 230 2.20 13.82 -6.81
C TRP A 230 1.12 13.09 -7.59
N ALA A 231 0.87 11.84 -7.22
CA ALA A 231 -0.19 11.06 -7.81
C ALA A 231 -0.87 10.12 -6.80
N ALA A 232 -2.11 9.78 -7.08
CA ALA A 232 -2.88 8.76 -6.38
C ALA A 232 -3.82 8.06 -7.38
N PHE A 233 -4.56 7.03 -6.96
CA PHE A 233 -5.56 6.38 -7.80
C PHE A 233 -6.95 6.53 -7.17
N GLY A 234 -7.79 7.42 -7.69
CA GLY A 234 -9.03 7.80 -7.00
C GLY A 234 -8.72 8.62 -5.74
N GLY A 235 -7.87 9.64 -5.91
CA GLY A 235 -7.08 10.25 -4.84
C GLY A 235 -7.82 11.20 -3.91
N ALA A 236 -9.16 11.30 -3.98
CA ALA A 236 -9.92 12.28 -3.21
C ALA A 236 -9.65 12.18 -1.70
N TYR A 237 -9.71 10.97 -1.14
CA TYR A 237 -9.38 10.73 0.27
C TYR A 237 -7.88 10.81 0.55
N ASP A 238 -7.03 10.28 -0.34
CA ASP A 238 -5.58 10.26 -0.16
C ASP A 238 -5.02 11.69 -0.04
N PHE A 239 -5.38 12.56 -0.98
CA PHE A 239 -4.96 13.96 -0.95
C PHE A 239 -5.59 14.73 0.21
N ALA A 240 -6.83 14.39 0.60
CA ALA A 240 -7.46 14.99 1.77
C ALA A 240 -6.70 14.64 3.07
N TYR A 241 -6.30 13.38 3.27
CA TYR A 241 -5.46 13.02 4.40
C TYR A 241 -4.09 13.72 4.36
N LEU A 242 -3.45 13.81 3.19
CA LEU A 242 -2.19 14.55 3.08
C LEU A 242 -2.35 16.03 3.43
N VAL A 243 -3.38 16.71 2.92
CA VAL A 243 -3.66 18.13 3.25
C VAL A 243 -3.95 18.29 4.74
N LYS A 244 -4.76 17.42 5.35
CA LYS A 244 -5.04 17.45 6.80
C LYS A 244 -3.75 17.26 7.60
N THR A 245 -2.92 16.28 7.25
CA THR A 245 -1.64 16.01 7.93
C THR A 245 -0.66 17.18 7.78
N LEU A 246 -0.47 17.69 6.57
CA LEU A 246 0.41 18.84 6.30
C LEU A 246 -0.11 20.14 6.91
N GLY A 247 -1.43 20.28 7.03
CA GLY A 247 -2.12 21.37 7.74
C GLY A 247 -2.06 21.25 9.27
N GLY A 248 -1.34 20.27 9.83
CA GLY A 248 -1.21 20.11 11.28
C GLY A 248 -2.45 19.55 11.96
N GLY A 249 -3.24 18.75 11.23
CA GLY A 249 -4.47 18.13 11.72
C GLY A 249 -5.68 19.06 11.78
N GLN A 250 -5.58 20.27 11.22
CA GLN A 250 -6.71 21.20 11.14
C GLN A 250 -7.82 20.65 10.21
N PRO A 251 -9.08 21.04 10.44
CA PRO A 251 -10.17 20.72 9.52
C PRO A 251 -9.84 21.14 8.09
N LEU A 252 -10.28 20.34 7.12
CA LEU A 252 -10.12 20.65 5.69
C LEU A 252 -10.89 21.92 5.31
N PRO A 253 -10.56 22.58 4.18
CA PRO A 253 -11.26 23.79 3.73
C PRO A 253 -12.78 23.59 3.57
N GLU A 254 -13.59 24.63 3.74
CA GLU A 254 -15.04 24.47 3.67
C GLU A 254 -15.54 24.20 2.25
N THR A 255 -14.86 24.75 1.25
CA THR A 255 -15.25 24.59 -0.17
C THR A 255 -14.30 23.64 -0.91
N ARG A 256 -14.84 23.01 -1.96
CA ARG A 256 -14.06 22.16 -2.86
C ARG A 256 -12.98 22.96 -3.58
N GLU A 257 -13.26 24.20 -4.00
CA GLU A 257 -12.26 25.01 -4.69
C GLU A 257 -11.07 25.36 -3.79
N GLU A 258 -11.32 25.74 -2.53
CA GLU A 258 -10.25 26.01 -1.56
C GLU A 258 -9.44 24.75 -1.25
N PHE A 259 -10.10 23.58 -1.17
CA PHE A 259 -9.41 22.31 -1.03
C PHE A 259 -8.48 22.02 -2.20
N LEU A 260 -8.98 22.14 -3.45
CA LEU A 260 -8.15 21.92 -4.64
C LEU A 260 -6.99 22.91 -4.73
N TYR A 261 -7.19 24.15 -4.28
CA TYR A 261 -6.11 25.12 -4.13
C TYR A 261 -5.07 24.66 -3.10
N GLN A 262 -5.49 24.27 -1.90
CA GLN A 262 -4.58 23.78 -0.84
C GLN A 262 -3.81 22.52 -1.26
N VAL A 263 -4.43 21.60 -2.00
CA VAL A 263 -3.72 20.43 -2.55
C VAL A 263 -2.53 20.88 -3.40
N ARG A 264 -2.72 21.88 -4.27
CA ARG A 264 -1.66 22.39 -5.15
C ARG A 264 -0.59 23.14 -4.36
N GLU A 265 -0.99 24.02 -3.44
CA GLU A 265 -0.06 24.83 -2.67
C GLU A 265 0.80 24.00 -1.70
N MET A 266 0.19 23.05 -0.99
CA MET A 266 0.90 22.28 0.03
C MET A 266 1.81 21.21 -0.56
N LEU A 267 1.34 20.48 -1.57
CA LEU A 267 2.14 19.43 -2.22
C LEU A 267 3.17 20.02 -3.19
N GLY A 268 2.84 21.17 -3.77
CA GLY A 268 3.58 21.83 -4.85
C GLY A 268 3.73 20.96 -6.11
N GLY A 269 4.34 21.56 -7.13
CA GLY A 269 4.55 20.88 -8.41
C GLY A 269 3.24 20.45 -9.07
N ARG A 270 3.25 19.24 -9.64
CA ARG A 270 2.11 18.72 -10.42
C ARG A 270 1.33 17.66 -9.65
N VAL A 271 0.02 17.61 -9.84
CA VAL A 271 -0.86 16.61 -9.21
C VAL A 271 -1.63 15.85 -10.29
N PHE A 272 -1.68 14.52 -10.19
CA PHE A 272 -2.43 13.67 -11.12
C PHE A 272 -3.25 12.61 -10.39
N ASP A 273 -4.46 12.34 -10.89
CA ASP A 273 -5.21 11.16 -10.51
C ASP A 273 -5.09 10.07 -11.59
N ALA A 274 -4.39 8.98 -11.25
CA ALA A 274 -4.15 7.87 -12.16
C ALA A 274 -5.43 7.13 -12.56
N LYS A 275 -6.48 7.16 -11.71
CA LYS A 275 -7.79 6.61 -12.07
C LYS A 275 -8.44 7.49 -13.13
N TYR A 276 -8.47 8.80 -12.92
CA TYR A 276 -9.04 9.73 -13.90
C TYR A 276 -8.33 9.61 -15.25
N LEU A 277 -7.00 9.55 -15.26
CA LEU A 277 -6.20 9.32 -16.47
C LEU A 277 -6.53 7.99 -17.13
N ALA A 278 -6.66 6.90 -16.37
CA ALA A 278 -7.01 5.60 -16.92
C ALA A 278 -8.40 5.61 -17.57
N GLU A 279 -9.39 6.19 -16.90
CA GLU A 279 -10.78 6.18 -17.36
C GLU A 279 -11.01 7.16 -18.52
N SER A 280 -10.23 8.25 -18.59
CA SER A 280 -10.38 9.31 -19.59
C SER A 280 -9.57 9.08 -20.87
N CYS A 281 -8.69 8.09 -20.94
CA CYS A 281 -7.80 7.88 -22.11
C CYS A 281 -8.45 7.23 -23.35
N GLY A 282 -9.79 7.20 -23.42
CA GLY A 282 -10.53 6.62 -24.55
C GLY A 282 -10.62 5.08 -24.57
N ARG A 283 -9.88 4.39 -23.69
CA ARG A 283 -9.97 2.92 -23.53
C ARG A 283 -11.15 2.54 -22.64
N GLY A 284 -12.20 1.98 -23.25
CA GLY A 284 -13.41 1.57 -22.54
C GLY A 284 -13.20 0.46 -21.51
N ASP A 285 -12.19 -0.39 -21.70
CA ASP A 285 -11.84 -1.48 -20.79
C ASP A 285 -11.18 -1.01 -19.48
N LEU A 286 -10.81 0.27 -19.37
CA LEU A 286 -10.24 0.84 -18.14
C LEU A 286 -11.27 1.52 -17.24
N ARG A 287 -12.52 1.69 -17.72
CA ARG A 287 -13.55 2.46 -17.00
C ARG A 287 -14.28 1.63 -15.95
N GLY A 288 -14.31 2.12 -14.72
CA GLY A 288 -15.12 1.53 -13.64
C GLY A 288 -14.64 0.16 -13.13
N VAL A 289 -13.44 -0.28 -13.52
CA VAL A 289 -12.89 -1.60 -13.15
C VAL A 289 -12.00 -1.58 -11.90
N GLY A 290 -11.78 -0.38 -11.33
CA GLY A 290 -10.96 -0.18 -10.12
C GLY A 290 -9.46 -0.45 -10.32
N LEU A 291 -8.67 -0.22 -9.26
CA LEU A 291 -7.20 -0.26 -9.31
C LEU A 291 -6.67 -1.58 -9.90
N ARG A 292 -7.15 -2.72 -9.38
CA ARG A 292 -6.72 -4.06 -9.83
C ARG A 292 -7.15 -4.38 -11.26
N GLY A 293 -8.34 -3.93 -11.66
CA GLY A 293 -8.87 -4.11 -13.01
C GLY A 293 -8.05 -3.30 -14.02
N VAL A 294 -7.80 -2.02 -13.72
CA VAL A 294 -6.96 -1.14 -14.55
C VAL A 294 -5.55 -1.72 -14.68
N ALA A 295 -4.92 -2.12 -13.57
CA ALA A 295 -3.59 -2.75 -13.60
C ALA A 295 -3.57 -3.99 -14.51
N THR A 296 -4.56 -4.87 -14.39
CA THR A 296 -4.67 -6.08 -15.21
C THR A 296 -4.84 -5.73 -16.68
N ASN A 297 -5.72 -4.78 -17.02
CA ASN A 297 -6.04 -4.41 -18.41
C ASN A 297 -4.93 -3.58 -19.09
N LEU A 298 -4.06 -2.95 -18.30
CA LEU A 298 -2.83 -2.32 -18.78
C LEU A 298 -1.64 -3.29 -18.88
N GLY A 299 -1.79 -4.55 -18.44
CA GLY A 299 -0.71 -5.53 -18.44
C GLY A 299 0.38 -5.24 -17.40
N VAL A 300 0.03 -4.57 -16.30
CA VAL A 300 0.95 -4.31 -15.19
C VAL A 300 1.28 -5.64 -14.50
N PRO A 301 2.57 -5.99 -14.33
CA PRO A 301 2.96 -7.21 -13.62
C PRO A 301 2.43 -7.22 -12.18
N ARG A 302 1.87 -8.36 -11.78
CA ARG A 302 1.51 -8.60 -10.37
C ARG A 302 2.78 -8.95 -9.60
N HIS A 303 3.18 -8.06 -8.69
CA HIS A 303 4.34 -8.31 -7.82
C HIS A 303 3.99 -9.19 -6.62
N THR A 304 2.72 -9.23 -6.22
CA THR A 304 2.22 -10.08 -5.12
C THR A 304 1.06 -10.95 -5.61
N PRO A 305 1.09 -12.28 -5.40
CA PRO A 305 0.02 -13.18 -5.86
C PRO A 305 -1.32 -12.94 -5.14
N GLU A 306 -1.32 -12.61 -3.84
CA GLU A 306 -2.48 -12.19 -3.00
C GLU A 306 -1.97 -11.74 -1.58
N PRO A 307 -2.82 -11.20 -0.67
CA PRO A 307 -2.64 -10.01 0.23
C PRO A 307 -1.30 -9.89 1.01
N PRO A 308 -0.91 -8.67 1.45
CA PRO A 308 -1.79 -7.57 1.89
C PRO A 308 -2.21 -6.56 0.80
N CYS A 309 -3.49 -6.17 0.82
CA CYS A 309 -4.03 -5.05 0.04
C CYS A 309 -3.99 -3.75 0.85
N LEU A 310 -2.81 -3.39 1.34
CA LEU A 310 -2.58 -2.21 2.17
C LEU A 310 -2.03 -1.03 1.35
N ALA A 311 -1.83 0.10 2.03
CA ALA A 311 -1.47 1.36 1.43
C ALA A 311 -0.20 1.26 0.56
N GLY A 312 0.86 0.60 1.05
CA GLY A 312 2.12 0.43 0.33
C GLY A 312 1.94 -0.28 -1.02
N PRO A 313 1.45 -1.54 -1.03
CA PRO A 313 1.19 -2.27 -2.27
C PRO A 313 0.22 -1.57 -3.24
N LYS A 314 -0.77 -0.84 -2.72
CA LYS A 314 -1.70 -0.05 -3.56
C LYS A 314 -0.99 1.15 -4.21
N SER A 315 -0.18 1.91 -3.46
CA SER A 315 0.62 3.02 -4.01
C SER A 315 1.58 2.54 -5.11
N LEU A 316 2.20 1.38 -4.94
CA LEU A 316 3.04 0.74 -5.95
C LEU A 316 2.24 0.40 -7.21
N THR A 317 1.06 -0.18 -7.04
CA THR A 317 0.17 -0.53 -8.16
C THR A 317 -0.28 0.72 -8.91
N ALA A 318 -0.67 1.78 -8.18
CA ALA A 318 -1.01 3.07 -8.76
C ALA A 318 0.17 3.68 -9.53
N CYS A 319 1.39 3.58 -8.99
CA CYS A 319 2.61 4.02 -9.66
C CYS A 319 2.84 3.28 -10.98
N ARG A 320 2.65 1.96 -10.99
CA ARG A 320 2.78 1.14 -12.21
C ARG A 320 1.69 1.42 -13.24
N ILE A 321 0.48 1.79 -12.81
CA ILE A 321 -0.60 2.25 -13.70
C ILE A 321 -0.20 3.58 -14.36
N LEU A 322 0.14 4.59 -13.56
CA LEU A 322 0.53 5.91 -14.04
C LEU A 322 1.67 5.83 -15.07
N THR A 323 2.71 5.08 -14.74
CA THR A 323 3.88 4.89 -15.61
C THR A 323 3.54 4.08 -16.86
N SER A 324 2.62 3.11 -16.78
CA SER A 324 2.12 2.37 -17.95
C SER A 324 1.31 3.25 -18.88
N ILE A 325 0.43 4.12 -18.37
CA ILE A 325 -0.33 5.08 -19.17
C ILE A 325 0.61 5.98 -19.96
N ARG A 326 1.63 6.55 -19.28
CA ARG A 326 2.65 7.40 -19.93
C ARG A 326 3.47 6.63 -20.96
N ARG A 327 3.95 5.43 -20.63
CA ARG A 327 4.77 4.60 -21.53
C ARG A 327 4.02 4.12 -22.77
N GLN A 328 2.74 3.79 -22.64
CA GLN A 328 1.90 3.37 -23.76
C GLN A 328 1.48 4.56 -24.65
N GLY A 329 1.84 5.80 -24.30
CA GLY A 329 1.52 6.98 -25.09
C GLY A 329 0.01 7.24 -25.18
N LEU A 330 -0.76 6.85 -24.16
CA LEU A 330 -2.21 7.05 -24.15
C LEU A 330 -2.60 8.54 -24.13
N TYR A 331 -1.64 9.40 -23.79
CA TYR A 331 -1.75 10.86 -23.85
C TYR A 331 -0.53 11.43 -24.61
N PRO A 332 -0.73 12.23 -25.68
CA PRO A 332 0.36 12.86 -26.41
C PRO A 332 1.25 13.78 -25.56
N ASP A 333 0.67 14.42 -24.54
CA ASP A 333 1.33 15.35 -23.61
C ASP A 333 1.67 14.69 -22.26
N GLY A 334 1.57 13.35 -22.17
CA GLY A 334 1.78 12.62 -20.92
C GLY A 334 0.69 12.85 -19.86
N GLY A 335 -0.44 13.45 -20.24
CA GLY A 335 -1.59 13.75 -19.38
C GLY A 335 -1.58 15.16 -18.79
N ALA A 336 -0.71 16.05 -19.26
CA ALA A 336 -0.54 17.41 -18.72
C ALA A 336 -1.84 18.23 -18.74
N CYS A 337 -2.72 18.05 -19.73
CA CYS A 337 -4.03 18.67 -19.78
C CYS A 337 -4.99 18.26 -18.63
N HIS A 338 -4.63 17.23 -17.87
CA HIS A 338 -5.37 16.74 -16.71
C HIS A 338 -4.63 17.01 -15.39
N GLU A 339 -3.64 17.90 -15.39
CA GLU A 339 -2.98 18.33 -14.17
C GLU A 339 -3.97 18.97 -13.19
N GLY A 340 -3.89 18.60 -11.92
CA GLY A 340 -4.75 19.11 -10.87
C GLY A 340 -6.19 18.57 -10.92
N VAL A 341 -6.48 17.62 -11.82
CA VAL A 341 -7.76 16.92 -11.89
C VAL A 341 -7.74 15.73 -10.92
N ILE A 342 -8.66 15.74 -9.96
CA ILE A 342 -8.86 14.64 -8.99
C ILE A 342 -10.18 13.94 -9.31
N ASP A 343 -10.17 12.60 -9.36
CA ASP A 343 -11.34 11.81 -9.73
C ASP A 343 -12.52 12.13 -8.82
N GLY A 344 -13.65 12.50 -9.44
CA GLY A 344 -14.87 12.82 -8.73
C GLY A 344 -14.96 14.21 -8.10
N LEU A 345 -13.89 15.01 -8.18
CA LEU A 345 -13.86 16.37 -7.64
C LEU A 345 -13.74 17.44 -8.72
N GLN A 346 -14.04 17.12 -9.99
CA GLN A 346 -14.16 18.10 -11.08
C GLN A 346 -15.60 18.51 -11.29
#